data_AF-A0A5K1JXE4-F1
#
_entry.id   AF-A0A5K1JXE4-F1
#
_cell.length_a   1.000
_cell.length_b   1.000
_cell.length_c   1.000
_cell.angle_alpha   90.00
_cell.angle_beta   90.00
_cell.angle_gamma   90.00
#
_symmetry.space_group_name_H-M   'P 1'
#
loop_
_entity.id
_entity.type
_entity.pdbx_description
1 polymer ?
#
loop_
_entity_poly.entity_id
_entity_poly.type
_entity_poly.pdbx_seq_one_letter_code
_entity_poly.pdbx_strand_id
1 'polypeptide(L)'
;MASASATGKLSREEFRRQKDLDAARKAGTAPAALDEEGKAINPHIPQYIAQAPWYLDTGAPSLSHQRIPEYDRSADKLDNWYDRGAKAGPAAKKYRKGACENCGAMSHKKQDCLERPRKKGAKFTNKDIAPDEAV
;
A
#
# COMPACT_ATOMS: atom_id res chain seq x y z
N MET A 1 9.46 37.54 17.42
CA MET A 1 8.13 37.77 18.03
C MET A 1 7.21 36.69 17.50
N ALA A 2 6.93 35.67 18.30
CA ALA A 2 6.03 34.57 17.91
C ALA A 2 4.58 35.10 17.86
N SER A 3 3.96 35.08 16.68
CA SER A 3 2.53 35.40 16.55
C SER A 3 1.73 34.20 17.01
N ALA A 4 1.03 34.37 18.13
CA ALA A 4 0.07 33.41 18.65
C ALA A 4 -1.11 33.28 17.67
N SER A 5 -1.34 32.06 17.20
CA SER A 5 -2.52 31.68 16.42
C SER A 5 -3.78 31.88 17.27
N ALA A 6 -4.42 33.05 17.14
CA ALA A 6 -5.69 33.31 17.79
C ALA A 6 -6.80 32.61 17.00
N THR A 7 -7.41 31.62 17.63
CA THR A 7 -8.71 31.03 17.30
C THR A 7 -9.82 32.08 17.46
N GLY A 8 -9.82 33.11 16.61
CA GLY A 8 -10.79 34.20 16.57
C GLY A 8 -11.52 34.23 15.23
N LYS A 9 -12.82 34.54 15.25
CA LYS A 9 -13.61 34.75 14.04
C LYS A 9 -12.94 35.85 13.21
N LEU A 10 -12.56 35.56 11.97
CA LEU A 10 -12.05 36.54 11.00
C LEU A 10 -12.97 37.77 11.01
N SER A 11 -12.37 38.97 11.06
CA SER A 11 -13.16 40.19 10.94
C SER A 11 -13.84 40.22 9.57
N ARG A 12 -15.00 40.90 9.47
CA ARG A 12 -15.73 41.02 8.19
C ARG A 12 -14.86 41.60 7.08
N GLU A 13 -13.93 42.47 7.44
CA GLU A 13 -12.98 43.10 6.52
C GLU A 13 -11.91 42.12 6.05
N GLU A 14 -11.34 41.32 6.96
CA GLU A 14 -10.39 40.25 6.63
C GLU A 14 -11.02 39.20 5.71
N PHE A 15 -12.26 38.81 5.99
CA PHE A 15 -12.98 37.84 5.17
C PHE A 15 -13.22 38.34 3.75
N ARG A 16 -13.57 39.63 3.59
CA ARG A 16 -13.70 40.27 2.27
C ARG A 16 -12.37 40.31 1.54
N ARG A 17 -11.30 40.75 2.21
CA ARG A 17 -9.94 40.77 1.65
C ARG A 17 -9.49 39.38 1.19
N GLN A 18 -9.75 38.34 1.97
CA GLN A 18 -9.40 36.96 1.59
C GLN A 18 -10.15 36.52 0.32
N LYS A 19 -11.46 36.80 0.23
CA LYS A 19 -12.24 36.48 -0.97
C LYS A 19 -11.78 37.25 -2.20
N ASP A 20 -11.43 38.53 -2.04
CA ASP A 20 -10.95 39.36 -3.14
C ASP A 20 -9.57 38.88 -3.62
N LEU A 21 -8.70 38.45 -2.71
CA LEU A 21 -7.42 37.82 -3.04
C LEU A 21 -7.60 36.51 -3.79
N ASP A 22 -8.52 35.65 -3.35
CA ASP A 22 -8.79 34.38 -4.02
C ASP A 22 -9.44 34.59 -5.41
N ALA A 23 -10.30 35.60 -5.56
CA ALA A 23 -10.83 36.01 -6.85
C ALA A 23 -9.74 36.56 -7.79
N ALA A 24 -8.84 37.40 -7.28
CA ALA A 24 -7.69 37.92 -8.03
C ALA A 24 -6.74 36.79 -8.47
N ARG A 25 -6.49 35.81 -7.59
CA ARG A 25 -5.71 34.61 -7.93
C ARG A 25 -6.39 33.79 -9.02
N LYS A 26 -7.71 33.58 -8.91
CA LYS A 26 -8.50 32.86 -9.92
C LYS A 26 -8.57 33.60 -11.26
N ALA A 27 -8.48 34.94 -11.23
CA ALA A 27 -8.41 35.79 -12.42
C ALA A 27 -6.98 35.93 -12.98
N GLY A 28 -5.96 35.38 -12.32
CA GLY A 28 -4.55 35.46 -12.73
C GLY A 28 -3.89 36.83 -12.49
N THR A 29 -4.54 37.74 -11.76
CA THR A 29 -4.00 39.08 -11.45
C THR A 29 -3.17 39.10 -10.17
N ALA A 30 -3.24 38.05 -9.35
CA ALA A 30 -2.43 37.88 -8.14
C ALA A 30 -1.67 36.54 -8.17
N PRO A 31 -0.46 36.46 -7.56
CA PRO A 31 0.30 35.22 -7.50
C PRO A 31 -0.43 34.15 -6.67
N ALA A 32 -0.26 32.90 -7.09
CA ALA A 32 -0.77 31.73 -6.38
C ALA A 32 -0.20 31.65 -4.96
N ALA A 33 -0.95 31.02 -4.05
CA ALA A 33 -0.41 30.65 -2.75
C ALA A 33 0.70 29.61 -2.95
N LEU A 34 1.80 29.73 -2.19
CA LEU A 34 2.88 28.75 -2.19
C LEU A 34 2.69 27.83 -0.98
N ASP A 35 2.91 26.53 -1.18
CA ASP A 35 2.98 25.57 -0.07
C ASP A 35 4.33 25.62 0.66
N GLU A 36 4.48 24.81 1.71
CA GLU A 36 5.69 24.71 2.52
C GLU A 36 6.93 24.30 1.69
N GLU A 37 6.71 23.55 0.61
CA GLU A 37 7.73 23.13 -0.36
C GLU A 37 7.96 24.13 -1.51
N GLY A 38 7.29 25.30 -1.49
CA GLY A 38 7.44 26.36 -2.49
C GLY A 38 6.72 26.08 -3.82
N LYS A 39 5.83 25.09 -3.88
CA LYS A 39 5.01 24.76 -5.03
C LYS A 39 3.73 25.61 -5.01
N ALA A 40 3.40 26.17 -6.17
CA ALA A 40 2.20 26.97 -6.35
C ALA A 40 0.93 26.09 -6.25
N ILE A 41 0.03 26.45 -5.33
CA ILE A 41 -1.30 25.87 -5.19
C ILE A 41 -2.21 26.50 -6.25
N ASN A 42 -2.80 25.66 -7.09
CA ASN A 42 -3.67 26.12 -8.17
C ASN A 42 -4.91 26.85 -7.61
N PRO A 43 -5.15 28.13 -7.96
CA PRO A 43 -6.29 28.92 -7.50
C PRO A 43 -7.68 28.39 -7.90
N HIS A 44 -7.74 27.48 -8.86
CA HIS A 44 -8.99 26.85 -9.32
C HIS A 44 -9.38 25.62 -8.50
N ILE A 45 -8.55 25.17 -7.55
CA ILE A 45 -8.91 24.09 -6.62
C ILE A 45 -10.01 24.62 -5.69
N PRO A 46 -11.18 23.96 -5.59
CA PRO A 46 -12.23 24.37 -4.67
C PRO A 46 -11.73 24.46 -3.23
N GLN A 47 -12.25 25.42 -2.46
CA GLN A 47 -11.84 25.69 -1.09
C GLN A 47 -11.88 24.45 -0.19
N TYR A 48 -12.88 23.57 -0.34
CA TYR A 48 -13.03 22.36 0.46
C TYR A 48 -11.96 21.29 0.18
N ILE A 49 -11.26 21.35 -0.95
CA ILE A 49 -10.13 20.45 -1.26
C ILE A 49 -8.83 21.08 -0.79
N ALA A 50 -8.66 22.39 -1.04
CA ALA A 50 -7.44 23.12 -0.70
C ALA A 50 -7.26 23.32 0.82
N GLN A 51 -8.35 23.46 1.57
CA GLN A 51 -8.28 23.64 3.03
C GLN A 51 -8.01 22.30 3.71
N ALA A 52 -6.90 22.22 4.46
CA ALA A 52 -6.60 21.07 5.30
C ALA A 52 -7.65 20.93 6.42
N PRO A 53 -8.14 19.72 6.71
CA PRO A 53 -8.97 19.46 7.87
C PRO A 53 -8.22 19.78 9.17
N TRP A 54 -8.95 20.15 10.22
CA TRP A 54 -8.38 20.58 11.51
C TRP A 54 -7.36 19.60 12.14
N TYR A 55 -7.47 18.30 11.86
CA TYR A 55 -6.58 17.27 12.40
C TYR A 55 -5.27 17.10 11.60
N LEU A 56 -5.14 17.78 10.45
CA LEU A 56 -3.93 17.85 9.63
C LEU A 56 -3.51 19.30 9.34
N ASP A 57 -4.15 20.27 9.98
CA ASP A 57 -3.92 21.70 9.73
C ASP A 57 -2.60 22.15 10.36
N THR A 58 -1.64 22.51 9.51
CA THR A 58 -0.35 23.11 9.93
C THR A 58 -0.45 24.63 10.05
N GLY A 59 -1.60 25.23 9.72
CA GLY A 59 -1.81 26.68 9.66
C GLY A 59 -1.24 27.33 8.39
N ALA A 60 -0.57 26.56 7.53
CA ALA A 60 -0.07 27.01 6.24
C ALA A 60 -0.91 26.44 5.08
N PRO A 61 -1.06 27.17 3.95
CA PRO A 61 -1.67 26.63 2.75
C PRO A 61 -0.86 25.42 2.26
N SER A 62 -1.45 24.22 2.26
CA SER A 62 -0.78 23.02 1.75
C SER A 62 -1.79 22.08 1.08
N LEU A 63 -1.28 21.23 0.19
CA LEU A 63 -2.05 20.15 -0.44
C LEU A 63 -1.51 18.77 -0.01
N SER A 64 -0.78 18.73 1.09
CA SER A 64 -0.13 17.52 1.62
C SER A 64 -1.16 16.48 2.07
N HIS A 65 -2.28 16.92 2.65
CA HIS A 65 -3.40 16.05 3.08
C HIS A 65 -4.10 15.32 1.93
N GLN A 66 -3.94 15.79 0.69
CA GLN A 66 -4.49 15.13 -0.50
C GLN A 66 -3.49 14.15 -1.14
N ARG A 67 -2.21 14.15 -0.71
CA ARG A 67 -1.21 13.22 -1.23
C ARG A 67 -1.40 11.85 -0.60
N ILE A 68 -1.11 10.82 -1.38
CA ILE A 68 -1.05 9.45 -0.87
C ILE A 68 0.06 9.44 0.19
N PRO A 69 -0.23 8.99 1.43
CA PRO A 69 0.81 8.88 2.46
C PRO A 69 1.91 7.93 1.97
N GLU A 70 3.15 8.17 2.37
CA GLU A 70 4.21 7.20 2.11
C GLU A 70 3.90 5.92 2.89
N TYR A 71 3.70 4.82 2.16
CA TYR A 71 3.54 3.50 2.74
C TYR A 71 4.39 2.50 1.97
N ASP A 72 4.88 1.49 2.68
CA ASP A 72 5.72 0.47 2.07
C ASP A 72 4.87 -0.42 1.15
N ARG A 73 5.11 -0.29 -0.17
CA ARG A 73 4.55 -1.15 -1.23
C ARG A 73 5.53 -2.26 -1.64
N SER A 74 6.46 -2.65 -0.78
CA SER A 74 7.45 -3.70 -1.08
C SER A 74 6.83 -5.00 -1.60
N ALA A 75 5.63 -5.36 -1.15
CA ALA A 75 4.88 -6.52 -1.63
C ALA A 75 4.37 -6.40 -3.08
N ASP A 76 4.13 -5.18 -3.57
CA ASP A 76 3.59 -4.89 -4.93
C ASP A 76 4.69 -4.76 -5.99
N LYS A 77 5.97 -4.94 -5.62
CA LYS A 77 7.09 -4.80 -6.56
C LYS A 77 6.99 -5.85 -7.66
N LEU A 78 7.26 -5.44 -8.90
CA LEU A 78 7.17 -6.29 -10.10
C LEU A 78 7.98 -7.59 -9.99
N ASP A 79 9.08 -7.56 -9.24
CA ASP A 79 9.98 -8.70 -9.05
C ASP A 79 9.55 -9.63 -7.90
N ASN A 80 8.46 -9.31 -7.18
CA ASN A 80 7.93 -10.15 -6.11
C ASN A 80 7.03 -11.25 -6.71
N TRP A 81 7.65 -12.34 -7.14
CA TRP A 81 6.95 -13.53 -7.61
C TRP A 81 7.22 -14.71 -6.68
N TYR A 82 6.24 -15.61 -6.55
CA TYR A 82 6.42 -16.83 -5.77
C TYR A 82 7.26 -17.86 -6.54
N ASP A 83 8.07 -18.62 -5.81
CA ASP A 83 8.94 -19.63 -6.39
C ASP A 83 8.13 -20.80 -6.98
N ARG A 84 8.06 -20.89 -8.31
CA ARG A 84 7.33 -21.96 -9.00
C ARG A 84 8.23 -23.17 -9.21
N GLY A 85 7.80 -24.33 -8.71
CA GLY A 85 8.50 -25.60 -8.92
C GLY A 85 9.85 -25.69 -8.22
N ALA A 86 10.19 -24.73 -7.37
CA ALA A 86 11.34 -24.82 -6.49
C ALA A 86 11.14 -25.98 -5.52
N LYS A 87 12.19 -26.77 -5.37
CA LYS A 87 12.21 -27.95 -4.49
C LYS A 87 13.09 -27.63 -3.29
N ALA A 88 12.61 -27.94 -2.09
CA ALA A 88 13.39 -27.76 -0.86
C ALA A 88 14.63 -28.68 -0.82
N GLY A 89 14.65 -29.75 -1.62
CA GLY A 89 15.78 -30.65 -1.72
C GLY A 89 15.49 -31.90 -2.56
N PRO A 90 16.39 -32.90 -2.54
CA PRO A 90 16.17 -34.17 -3.20
C PRO A 90 14.99 -34.93 -2.56
N ALA A 91 14.34 -35.78 -3.36
CA ALA A 91 13.26 -36.63 -2.88
C ALA A 91 13.72 -37.56 -1.75
N ALA A 92 12.88 -37.72 -0.73
CA ALA A 92 13.13 -38.66 0.36
C ALA A 92 13.07 -40.11 -0.16
N LYS A 93 13.88 -41.01 0.42
CA LYS A 93 13.90 -42.44 0.06
C LYS A 93 12.82 -43.26 0.78
N LYS A 94 12.23 -42.70 1.84
CA LYS A 94 11.20 -43.34 2.68
C LYS A 94 10.11 -42.34 3.01
N TYR A 95 8.90 -42.85 3.18
CA TYR A 95 7.75 -42.05 3.60
C TYR A 95 7.99 -41.45 5.00
N ARG A 96 7.68 -40.16 5.15
CA ARG A 96 7.77 -39.44 6.42
C ARG A 96 6.38 -39.28 7.03
N LYS A 97 6.27 -39.39 8.36
CA LYS A 97 5.00 -39.18 9.05
C LYS A 97 4.53 -37.73 8.86
N GLY A 98 3.30 -37.55 8.39
CA GLY A 98 2.74 -36.24 8.07
C GLY A 98 2.81 -35.88 6.58
N ALA A 99 3.51 -36.67 5.76
CA ALA A 99 3.54 -36.47 4.32
C ALA A 99 2.21 -36.84 3.65
N CYS A 100 2.00 -36.34 2.44
CA CYS A 100 0.94 -36.77 1.55
C CYS A 100 0.97 -38.28 1.35
N GLU A 101 -0.15 -38.96 1.66
CA GLU A 101 -0.21 -40.43 1.57
C GLU A 101 -0.08 -40.94 0.13
N ASN A 102 -0.37 -40.11 -0.87
CA ASN A 102 -0.30 -40.44 -2.29
C ASN A 102 1.14 -40.35 -2.83
N CYS A 103 1.73 -39.16 -2.84
CA CYS A 103 3.05 -38.90 -3.44
C CYS A 103 4.22 -38.87 -2.44
N GLY A 104 3.96 -38.68 -1.14
CA GLY A 104 5.01 -38.64 -0.11
C GLY A 104 5.71 -37.29 0.10
N ALA A 105 5.28 -36.22 -0.57
CA ALA A 105 5.72 -34.85 -0.28
C ALA A 105 5.11 -34.31 1.03
N MET A 106 5.82 -33.42 1.72
CA MET A 106 5.36 -32.79 2.97
C MET A 106 4.63 -31.46 2.76
N SER A 107 4.63 -30.89 1.54
CA SER A 107 4.07 -29.56 1.26
C SER A 107 2.54 -29.51 1.25
N HIS A 108 1.87 -30.65 1.07
CA HIS A 108 0.41 -30.69 0.89
C HIS A 108 -0.22 -31.99 1.44
N LYS A 109 -1.55 -31.99 1.55
CA LYS A 109 -2.35 -33.17 1.95
C LYS A 109 -2.74 -33.99 0.73
N LYS A 110 -3.17 -35.24 0.96
CA LYS A 110 -3.63 -36.15 -0.11
C LYS A 110 -4.73 -35.55 -1.00
N GLN A 111 -5.62 -34.73 -0.44
CA GLN A 111 -6.73 -34.10 -1.16
C GLN A 111 -6.25 -33.07 -2.18
N ASP A 112 -5.17 -32.36 -1.86
CA ASP A 112 -4.59 -31.30 -2.68
C ASP A 112 -3.40 -31.82 -3.52
N CYS A 113 -3.29 -33.14 -3.66
CA CYS A 113 -2.18 -33.76 -4.34
C CYS A 113 -2.28 -33.58 -5.86
N LEU A 114 -1.24 -33.00 -6.46
CA LEU A 114 -1.14 -32.78 -7.89
C LEU A 114 -0.74 -34.04 -8.67
N GLU A 115 -0.22 -35.06 -7.97
CA GLU A 115 0.13 -36.34 -8.56
C GLU A 115 -1.10 -37.22 -8.78
N ARG A 116 -1.08 -38.02 -9.85
CA ARG A 116 -2.20 -38.92 -10.17
C ARG A 116 -2.53 -39.83 -8.96
N PRO A 117 -3.81 -39.95 -8.55
CA PRO A 117 -4.18 -40.80 -7.43
C PRO A 117 -3.73 -42.26 -7.62
N ARG A 118 -2.87 -42.75 -6.73
CA ARG A 118 -2.31 -44.11 -6.79
C ARG A 118 -3.22 -45.10 -6.06
N LYS A 119 -3.36 -46.32 -6.59
CA LYS A 119 -4.09 -47.42 -5.92
C LYS A 119 -3.43 -47.82 -4.59
N LYS A 120 -2.09 -47.86 -4.56
CA LYS A 120 -1.28 -48.00 -3.34
C LYS A 120 -0.35 -46.78 -3.27
N GLY A 121 -0.60 -45.89 -2.31
CA GLY A 121 0.17 -44.66 -2.16
C GLY A 121 1.59 -44.87 -1.64
N ALA A 122 2.38 -43.80 -1.66
CA ALA A 122 3.75 -43.77 -1.14
C ALA A 122 3.84 -44.22 0.32
N LYS A 123 2.79 -43.98 1.13
CA LYS A 123 2.69 -44.41 2.54
C LYS A 123 2.97 -45.90 2.76
N PHE A 124 2.52 -46.75 1.84
CA PHE A 124 2.64 -48.21 1.97
C PHE A 124 3.74 -48.80 1.11
N THR A 125 4.12 -48.12 0.02
CA THR A 125 5.04 -48.66 -0.98
C THR A 125 6.45 -48.10 -0.84
N ASN A 126 6.64 -46.92 -0.25
CA ASN A 126 7.89 -46.16 -0.27
C ASN A 126 8.49 -45.96 -1.68
N LYS A 127 7.68 -46.09 -2.73
CA LYS A 127 8.09 -45.95 -4.12
C LYS A 127 7.67 -44.60 -4.68
N ASP A 128 8.51 -44.07 -5.58
CA ASP A 128 8.26 -42.85 -6.34
C ASP A 128 7.82 -41.68 -5.44
N ILE A 129 8.62 -41.39 -4.42
CA ILE A 129 8.36 -40.29 -3.48
C ILE A 129 8.66 -38.96 -4.19
N ALA A 130 7.70 -38.05 -4.18
CA ALA A 130 7.87 -36.72 -4.72
C ALA A 130 8.79 -35.86 -3.81
N PRO A 131 9.63 -34.98 -4.39
CA PRO A 131 10.38 -33.99 -3.62
C PRO A 131 9.44 -32.98 -2.96
N ASP A 132 9.88 -32.40 -1.84
CA ASP A 132 9.13 -31.33 -1.17
C ASP A 132 9.28 -30.02 -1.97
N GLU A 133 8.17 -29.30 -2.11
CA GLU A 133 8.15 -27.95 -2.69
C GLU A 133 8.70 -26.94 -1.68
N ALA A 134 9.37 -25.90 -2.18
CA ALA A 134 9.72 -24.73 -1.38
C ALA A 134 8.45 -23.91 -1.14
N VAL A 135 8.16 -23.62 0.12
CA VAL A 135 6.99 -22.84 0.59
C VAL A 135 7.46 -21.46 1.01
#